data_AF-A0A3M1L2C7-F1
#
_entry.id   AF-A0A3M1L2C7-F1
#
_cell.length_a   1.000
_cell.length_b   1.000
_cell.length_c   1.000
_cell.angle_alpha   90.00
_cell.angle_beta   90.00
_cell.angle_gamma   90.00
#
_symmetry.space_group_name_H-M   'P 1'
#
loop_
_entity.id
_entity.type
_entity.pdbx_description
1 polymer ?
#
loop_
_entity_poly.entity_id
_entity_poly.type
_entity_poly.pdbx_seq_one_letter_code
_entity_poly.pdbx_strand_id
1 'polypeptide(L)'
;HRRAKVLGETLEALPWVAAVRPVQTNIVIFDLAPPLKADQFLKEMEKHGILAAPFGPATIRFVTHLHFDDDMLDRTVGALRAFRP
;
A
#
# COMPACT_ATOMS: atom_id res chain seq x y z
N HIS A 1 5.82 4.78 13.01
CA HIS A 1 4.75 3.88 13.47
C HIS A 1 3.34 4.40 13.18
N ARG A 2 2.92 5.59 13.66
CA ARG A 2 1.56 6.15 13.39
C ARG A 2 1.15 6.09 11.91
N ARG A 3 2.01 6.57 11.01
CA ARG A 3 1.72 6.66 9.56
C ARG A 3 1.53 5.28 8.91
N ALA A 4 2.39 4.32 9.25
CA ALA A 4 2.24 2.94 8.78
C ALA A 4 0.93 2.31 9.25
N LYS A 5 0.49 2.62 10.49
CA LYS A 5 -0.80 2.15 11.01
C LYS A 5 -1.97 2.74 10.21
N VAL A 6 -1.98 4.06 9.99
CA VAL A 6 -3.00 4.73 9.15
C VAL A 6 -3.04 4.16 7.73
N LEU A 7 -1.87 3.86 7.15
CA LEU A 7 -1.77 3.24 5.84
C LEU A 7 -2.39 1.83 5.83
N GLY A 8 -2.11 1.02 6.84
CA GLY A 8 -2.71 -0.31 7.03
C GLY A 8 -4.23 -0.24 7.16
N GLU A 9 -4.74 0.62 8.04
CA GLU A 9 -6.19 0.82 8.24
C GLU A 9 -6.87 1.31 6.96
N THR A 10 -6.20 2.18 6.19
CA THR A 10 -6.71 2.63 4.89
C THR A 10 -6.82 1.48 3.91
N LEU A 11 -5.78 0.64 3.82
CA LEU A 11 -5.77 -0.52 2.93
C LEU A 11 -6.85 -1.54 3.30
N GLU A 12 -7.08 -1.82 4.58
CA GLU A 12 -8.13 -2.73 5.05
C GLU A 12 -9.53 -2.30 4.60
N ALA A 13 -9.77 -1.00 4.42
CA ALA A 13 -11.06 -0.47 3.98
C ALA A 13 -11.26 -0.48 2.46
N LEU A 14 -10.25 -0.83 1.66
CA LEU A 14 -10.32 -0.76 0.20
C LEU A 14 -10.84 -2.07 -0.40
N PRO A 15 -11.79 -2.02 -1.36
CA PRO A 15 -12.48 -3.21 -1.86
C PRO A 15 -11.59 -4.15 -2.69
N TRP A 16 -10.43 -3.66 -3.14
CA TRP A 16 -9.46 -4.42 -3.92
C TRP A 16 -8.33 -5.02 -3.07
N VAL A 17 -8.37 -4.84 -1.75
CA VAL A 17 -7.46 -5.47 -0.80
C VAL A 17 -8.15 -6.70 -0.20
N ALA A 18 -7.49 -7.85 -0.25
CA ALA A 18 -8.00 -9.10 0.32
C ALA A 18 -7.72 -9.21 1.82
N ALA A 19 -6.52 -8.82 2.24
CA ALA A 19 -6.10 -8.88 3.63
C ALA A 19 -4.92 -7.94 3.88
N VAL A 20 -4.83 -7.43 5.12
CA VAL A 20 -3.65 -6.69 5.60
C VAL A 20 -3.07 -7.47 6.77
N ARG A 21 -1.75 -7.67 6.75
CA ARG A 21 -1.03 -8.33 7.85
C ARG A 21 -0.83 -7.33 9.00
N PRO A 22 -0.63 -7.81 10.25
CA PRO A 22 -0.34 -6.93 11.38
C PRO A 22 0.76 -5.93 11.06
N VAL A 23 0.44 -4.65 11.14
CA VAL A 23 1.37 -3.56 10.80
C VAL A 23 2.52 -3.53 11.79
N GLN A 24 3.75 -3.58 11.27
CA GLN A 24 4.97 -3.45 12.07
C GLN A 24 5.49 -2.00 12.04
N THR A 25 6.53 -1.72 12.82
CA THR A 25 7.10 -0.38 13.08
C THR A 25 7.11 0.57 11.87
N ASN A 26 7.53 0.04 10.71
CA ASN A 26 7.64 0.77 9.45
C ASN A 26 7.26 -0.07 8.20
N ILE A 27 6.62 -1.21 8.38
CA ILE A 27 6.32 -2.17 7.30
C ILE A 27 4.83 -2.46 7.30
N VAL A 28 4.20 -2.31 6.12
CA VAL A 28 2.81 -2.68 5.86
C VAL A 28 2.81 -3.72 4.75
N ILE A 29 2.26 -4.90 5.01
CA ILE A 29 2.14 -5.99 4.03
C ILE A 29 0.67 -6.29 3.83
N PHE A 30 0.23 -6.36 2.58
CA PHE A 30 -1.15 -6.65 2.23
C PHE A 30 -1.23 -7.51 0.97
N ASP A 31 -2.33 -8.23 0.86
CA ASP A 31 -2.68 -9.09 -0.26
C ASP A 31 -3.76 -8.42 -1.11
N LEU A 32 -3.60 -8.46 -2.42
CA LEU A 32 -4.55 -7.93 -3.40
C LEU A 32 -5.68 -8.95 -3.62
N ALA A 33 -6.90 -8.46 -3.80
CA ALA A 33 -8.04 -9.29 -4.17
C ALA A 33 -7.89 -9.82 -5.60
N PRO A 34 -8.21 -11.10 -5.88
CA PRO A 34 -8.23 -11.62 -7.25
C PRO A 34 -9.15 -10.77 -8.15
N PRO A 35 -8.80 -10.58 -9.45
CA PRO A 35 -7.69 -11.20 -10.18
C PRO A 35 -6.37 -10.40 -10.15
N LEU A 36 -6.23 -9.44 -9.24
CA LEU A 36 -5.10 -8.51 -9.26
C LEU A 36 -3.77 -9.17 -8.97
N LYS A 37 -2.74 -8.65 -9.64
CA LYS A 37 -1.36 -9.06 -9.47
C LYS A 37 -0.50 -7.90 -8.99
N ALA A 38 0.55 -8.25 -8.25
CA ALA A 38 1.45 -7.30 -7.66
C ALA A 38 2.11 -6.38 -8.71
N ASP A 39 2.50 -6.93 -9.86
CA ASP A 39 3.15 -6.19 -10.94
C ASP A 39 2.25 -5.10 -11.54
N GLN A 40 0.96 -5.38 -11.72
CA GLN A 40 -0.03 -4.41 -12.21
C GLN A 40 -0.23 -3.26 -11.23
N PHE A 41 -0.41 -3.60 -9.95
CA PHE A 41 -0.56 -2.61 -8.89
C PHE A 41 0.69 -1.71 -8.77
N LEU A 42 1.88 -2.31 -8.76
CA LEU A 42 3.14 -1.58 -8.63
C LEU A 42 3.36 -0.60 -9.78
N LYS A 43 3.08 -1.02 -11.02
CA LYS A 43 3.15 -0.15 -12.20
C LYS A 43 2.21 1.04 -12.10
N GLU A 44 1.03 0.86 -11.52
CA GLU A 44 0.09 1.97 -11.34
C GLU A 44 0.59 2.93 -10.27
N MET A 45 1.01 2.41 -9.11
CA MET A 45 1.53 3.24 -8.02
C MET A 45 2.78 4.04 -8.42
N GLU A 46 3.64 3.46 -9.26
CA GLU A 46 4.83 4.14 -9.78
C GLU A 46 4.48 5.41 -10.58
N LYS A 47 3.36 5.42 -11.32
CA LYS A 47 2.87 6.63 -12.03
C LYS A 47 2.50 7.76 -11.07
N HIS A 48 2.14 7.42 -9.83
CA HIS A 48 1.86 8.38 -8.76
C HIS A 48 3.11 8.72 -7.93
N GLY A 49 4.30 8.23 -8.33
CA GLY A 49 5.55 8.42 -7.60
C GLY A 49 5.63 7.59 -6.31
N ILE A 50 4.78 6.57 -6.17
CA ILE A 50 4.72 5.71 -4.98
C ILE A 50 5.43 4.39 -5.30
N LEU A 51 6.54 4.16 -4.61
CA LEU A 51 7.33 2.94 -4.77
C LEU A 51 6.96 1.92 -3.69
N ALA A 52 6.83 0.66 -4.10
CA ALA A 52 6.66 -0.47 -3.19
C ALA A 52 7.38 -1.71 -3.76
N ALA A 53 7.49 -2.76 -2.95
CA ALA A 53 8.10 -4.01 -3.37
C ALA A 53 7.07 -5.14 -3.43
N PRO A 54 7.15 -6.04 -4.43
CA PRO A 54 6.39 -7.28 -4.38
C PRO A 54 6.96 -8.18 -3.27
N PHE A 55 6.07 -8.84 -2.55
CA PHE A 55 6.40 -9.89 -1.59
C PHE A 55 5.93 -11.28 -2.06
N GLY A 56 5.03 -11.31 -3.04
CA GLY A 56 4.50 -12.50 -3.68
C GLY A 56 3.69 -12.12 -4.94
N PRO A 57 3.05 -13.08 -5.63
CA PRO A 57 2.33 -12.83 -6.88
C PRO A 57 1.20 -11.79 -6.78
N ALA A 58 0.55 -11.70 -5.62
CA ALA A 58 -0.50 -10.74 -5.31
C ALA A 58 -0.26 -10.03 -3.97
N THR A 59 0.96 -10.11 -3.42
CA THR A 59 1.29 -9.54 -2.10
C THR A 59 2.25 -8.38 -2.27
N ILE A 60 1.96 -7.27 -1.63
CA ILE A 60 2.77 -6.03 -1.66
C ILE A 60 3.33 -5.74 -0.27
N ARG A 61 4.55 -5.20 -0.24
CA ARG A 61 5.20 -4.68 0.96
C ARG A 61 5.53 -3.20 0.78
N PHE A 62 4.88 -2.36 1.57
CA PHE A 62 5.30 -0.97 1.79
C PHE A 62 6.32 -0.90 2.91
N VAL A 63 7.31 -0.03 2.74
CA VAL A 63 8.29 0.31 3.76
C VAL A 63 8.30 1.83 3.90
N THR A 64 7.87 2.33 5.05
CA THR A 64 7.97 3.76 5.36
C THR A 64 9.36 4.05 5.93
N HIS A 65 10.13 4.96 5.36
CA HIS A 65 11.43 5.36 5.91
C HIS A 65 11.31 6.50 6.93
N LEU A 66 12.41 6.87 7.60
CA LEU A 66 12.42 7.94 8.62
C LEU A 66 11.86 9.28 8.09
N HIS A 67 12.12 9.61 6.82
CA HIS A 67 11.62 10.81 6.16
C HIS A 67 10.21 10.69 5.56
N PHE A 68 9.47 9.62 5.87
CA PHE A 68 8.08 9.50 5.42
C PHE A 68 7.21 10.41 6.28
N ASP A 69 6.80 11.55 5.72
CA ASP A 69 6.01 12.58 6.40
C ASP A 69 4.50 12.43 6.17
N ASP A 70 3.72 13.37 6.71
CA ASP A 70 2.26 13.33 6.60
C ASP A 70 1.78 13.74 5.18
N ASP A 71 2.51 14.58 4.45
CA ASP A 71 2.18 14.94 3.06
C ASP A 71 2.36 13.72 2.13
N MET A 72 3.42 12.95 2.33
CA MET A 72 3.65 11.68 1.62
C MET A 72 2.57 10.64 1.96
N LEU A 73 2.14 10.60 3.23
CA LEU A 73 1.03 9.73 3.65
C LEU A 73 -0.25 10.13 2.93
N ASP A 74 -0.61 11.41 2.93
CA ASP A 74 -1.84 11.89 2.31
C ASP A 74 -1.85 11.66 0.79
N ARG A 75 -0.71 11.88 0.12
CA ARG A 75 -0.54 11.52 -1.31
C ARG A 75 -0.72 10.03 -1.55
N THR A 76 -0.11 9.20 -0.69
CA THR A 76 -0.22 7.74 -0.79
C THR A 76 -1.66 7.29 -0.60
N VAL A 77 -2.32 7.75 0.47
CA VAL A 77 -3.73 7.45 0.77
C VAL A 77 -4.65 7.93 -0.36
N GLY A 78 -4.40 9.12 -0.92
CA GLY A 78 -5.12 9.65 -2.07
C GLY A 78 -5.01 8.75 -3.30
N ALA A 79 -3.80 8.34 -3.66
CA ALA A 79 -3.57 7.43 -4.78
C ALA A 79 -4.23 6.06 -4.57
N LEU A 80 -4.12 5.48 -3.36
CA LEU A 80 -4.77 4.21 -3.03
C LEU A 80 -6.30 4.31 -3.12
N ARG A 81 -6.88 5.41 -2.63
CA ARG A 81 -8.34 5.64 -2.72
C ARG A 81 -8.81 5.94 -4.14
N ALA A 82 -7.94 6.49 -4.99
CA ALA A 82 -8.24 6.74 -6.40
C ALA A 82 -8.04 5.50 -7.28
N PHE A 83 -7.23 4.54 -6.86
CA PHE A 83 -6.98 3.32 -7.60
C PHE A 83 -8.26 2.53 -7.85
N ARG A 84 -8.57 2.30 -9.13
CA ARG A 84 -9.69 1.50 -9.62
C ARG A 84 -9.10 0.41 -10.53
N PRO A 85 -8.82 -0.77 -9.97
CA PRO A 85 -8.25 -1.89 -10.71
C PRO A 85 -9.19 -2.48 -11.76
#